data_AF-A0A7Y7TH83-F1
#
_entry.id   AF-A0A7Y7TH83-F1
#
_cell.length_a   1.000
_cell.length_b   1.000
_cell.length_c   1.000
_cell.angle_alpha   90.00
_cell.angle_beta   90.00
_cell.angle_gamma   90.00
#
_symmetry.space_group_name_H-M   'P 1'
#
loop_
_entity.id
_entity.type
_entity.pdbx_description
1 polymer ?
#
loop_
_entity_poly.entity_id
_entity_poly.type
_entity_poly.pdbx_seq_one_letter_code
_entity_poly.pdbx_strand_id
1 'polypeptide(L)'
;MKQLLCIVIGLGIIVFCSTTLLKAEEKWQGVDEAVVQKIAREHGHEASKSLIDTSEGDVQLFAFLIAGVVGGFGAGYYWRVLLEGKKKPGDGD
;
A
#
# COMPACT_ATOMS: atom_id res chain seq x y z
N MET A 1 -36.75 -22.67 -13.25
CA MET A 1 -35.57 -23.33 -12.62
C MET A 1 -34.33 -22.43 -12.62
N LYS A 2 -33.88 -21.90 -13.77
CA LYS A 2 -32.69 -21.02 -13.84
C LYS A 2 -32.79 -19.74 -12.99
N GLN A 3 -33.97 -19.11 -12.95
CA GLN A 3 -34.22 -17.90 -12.14
C GLN A 3 -34.14 -18.17 -10.64
N LEU A 4 -34.66 -19.31 -10.19
CA LEU A 4 -34.63 -19.72 -8.79
C LEU A 4 -33.19 -20.00 -8.34
N LEU A 5 -32.39 -20.62 -9.21
CA LEU A 5 -30.97 -20.89 -8.97
C LEU A 5 -30.17 -19.58 -8.79
N CYS A 6 -30.40 -18.58 -9.65
CA CYS A 6 -29.72 -17.28 -9.54
C CYS A 6 -30.05 -16.56 -8.22
N ILE A 7 -31.30 -16.64 -7.76
CA ILE A 7 -31.73 -16.03 -6.49
C ILE A 7 -31.06 -16.73 -5.30
N VAL A 8 -31.00 -18.06 -5.31
CA VAL A 8 -30.37 -18.84 -4.23
C VAL A 8 -28.86 -18.57 -4.17
N ILE A 9 -28.18 -18.50 -5.32
CA ILE A 9 -26.75 -18.17 -5.38
C ILE A 9 -26.53 -16.72 -4.92
N GLY A 10 -27.34 -15.77 -5.37
CA GLY A 10 -27.26 -14.37 -4.97
C GLY A 10 -27.44 -14.19 -3.45
N LEU A 11 -28.44 -14.85 -2.86
CA LEU A 11 -28.66 -14.84 -1.41
C LEU A 11 -27.50 -15.49 -0.65
N GLY A 12 -26.94 -16.58 -1.16
CA GLY A 12 -25.76 -17.22 -0.57
C GLY A 12 -24.54 -16.29 -0.55
N ILE A 13 -24.31 -15.53 -1.63
CA ILE A 13 -23.22 -14.56 -1.73
C ILE A 13 -23.43 -13.38 -0.74
N ILE A 14 -24.66 -12.87 -0.61
CA ILE A 14 -24.98 -11.77 0.30
C ILE A 14 -24.77 -12.17 1.76
N VAL A 15 -25.19 -13.38 2.14
CA VAL A 15 -24.99 -13.92 3.50
C VAL A 15 -23.51 -14.15 3.77
N PHE A 16 -22.77 -14.72 2.80
CA PHE A 16 -21.33 -14.91 2.92
C PHE A 16 -20.56 -13.59 3.06
N CYS A 17 -20.90 -12.58 2.26
CA CYS A 17 -20.28 -11.25 2.31
C CYS A 17 -20.56 -10.51 3.64
N SER A 18 -21.77 -10.65 4.18
CA SER A 18 -22.14 -9.99 5.45
C SER A 18 -21.37 -10.60 6.64
N THR A 19 -21.14 -11.91 6.63
CA THR A 19 -20.42 -12.60 7.71
C THR A 19 -18.91 -12.36 7.70
N THR A 20 -18.32 -12.13 6.53
CA THR A 20 -16.90 -11.76 6.42
C THR A 20 -16.64 -10.31 6.78
N LEU A 21 -17.55 -9.39 6.42
CA LEU A 21 -17.44 -7.97 6.78
C LEU A 21 -17.53 -7.73 8.30
N LEU A 22 -18.43 -8.43 9.00
CA LEU A 22 -18.58 -8.31 10.46
C LEU A 22 -17.37 -8.83 11.26
N LYS A 23 -16.51 -9.65 10.64
CA LYS A 23 -15.27 -10.16 11.25
C LYS A 23 -14.03 -9.30 10.97
N ALA A 24 -14.13 -8.33 10.07
CA ALA A 24 -13.00 -7.51 9.64
C ALA A 24 -12.69 -6.35 10.61
N GLU A 25 -13.49 -6.16 11.66
CA GLU A 25 -13.30 -5.09 12.66
C GLU A 25 -12.23 -5.43 13.72
N GLU A 26 -11.69 -6.66 13.72
CA GLU A 26 -10.58 -7.02 14.60
C GLU A 26 -9.31 -6.30 14.14
N LYS A 27 -9.12 -5.08 14.65
CA LYS A 27 -7.96 -4.22 14.39
C LYS A 27 -6.71 -5.00 14.76
N TRP A 28 -5.89 -5.30 13.75
CA TRP A 28 -4.61 -5.98 13.95
C TRP A 28 -3.77 -5.20 14.97
N GLN A 29 -3.49 -5.83 16.10
CA GLN A 29 -2.66 -5.24 17.13
C GLN A 29 -1.23 -5.13 16.59
N GLY A 30 -0.72 -3.90 16.52
CA GLY A 30 0.62 -3.65 15.99
C GLY A 30 1.69 -4.38 16.80
N VAL A 31 2.77 -4.81 16.13
CA VAL A 31 3.94 -5.45 16.77
C VAL A 31 4.52 -4.55 17.88
N ASP A 32 4.45 -3.23 17.70
CA ASP A 32 4.87 -2.24 18.69
C ASP A 32 4.11 -2.37 20.02
N GLU A 33 2.79 -2.55 19.93
CA GLU A 33 1.90 -2.69 21.08
C GLU A 33 2.08 -4.05 21.78
N ALA A 34 2.28 -5.13 21.01
CA ALA A 34 2.37 -6.48 21.53
C ALA A 34 3.74 -6.81 22.15
N VAL A 35 4.83 -6.24 21.61
CA VAL A 35 6.20 -6.64 21.98
C VAL A 35 7.03 -5.47 22.46
N VAL A 36 7.05 -4.37 21.71
CA VAL A 36 7.98 -3.26 21.98
C VAL A 36 7.64 -2.54 23.27
N GLN A 37 6.36 -2.25 23.53
CA GLN A 37 5.92 -1.64 24.79
C GLN A 37 6.25 -2.52 26.01
N LYS A 38 6.15 -3.85 25.87
CA LYS A 38 6.47 -4.78 26.95
C LYS A 38 7.96 -4.73 27.30
N ILE A 39 8.83 -4.77 26.29
CA ILE A 39 10.29 -4.71 26.46
C ILE A 39 10.74 -3.33 26.97
N ALA A 40 10.12 -2.24 26.50
CA ALA A 40 10.43 -0.88 26.94
C ALA A 40 10.11 -0.67 28.43
N ARG A 41 8.95 -1.17 28.89
CA ARG A 41 8.56 -1.14 30.31
C ARG A 41 9.50 -1.96 31.19
N GLU A 42 9.92 -3.14 30.72
CA GLU A 42 10.91 -3.97 31.44
C GLU A 42 12.26 -3.25 31.62
N HIS A 43 12.60 -2.31 30.73
CA HIS A 43 13.81 -1.48 30.80
C HIS A 43 13.56 -0.06 31.33
N GLY A 44 12.41 0.18 31.98
CA GLY A 44 12.10 1.45 32.66
C GLY A 44 11.88 2.65 31.75
N HIS A 45 11.66 2.44 30.45
CA HIS A 45 11.31 3.49 29.51
C HIS A 45 9.82 3.40 29.16
N GLU A 46 9.09 4.51 29.28
CA GLU A 46 7.76 4.58 28.66
C GLU A 46 7.91 4.73 27.15
N ALA A 47 7.21 3.89 26.39
CA ALA A 47 7.22 3.95 24.94
C ALA A 47 6.76 5.34 24.50
N SER A 48 7.69 6.12 23.95
CA SER A 48 7.40 7.45 23.41
C SER A 48 6.38 7.31 22.29
N LYS A 49 5.30 8.11 22.36
CA LYS A 49 4.37 8.25 21.24
C LYS A 49 5.17 8.65 20.00
N SER A 50 5.02 7.91 18.90
CA SER A 50 5.68 8.26 17.64
C SER A 50 5.25 9.67 17.23
N LEU A 51 6.22 10.54 16.91
CA LEU A 51 5.95 11.92 16.50
C LEU A 51 5.23 12.01 15.15
N ILE A 52 5.32 10.93 14.35
CA ILE A 52 4.62 10.77 13.07
C ILE A 52 3.86 9.45 13.17
N ASP A 53 2.53 9.53 13.14
CA ASP A 53 1.65 8.37 13.16
C ASP A 53 1.56 7.77 11.75
N THR A 54 2.56 6.96 11.39
CA THR A 54 2.58 6.24 10.10
C THR A 54 1.63 5.02 10.13
N SER A 55 0.97 4.73 11.27
CA SER A 55 0.15 3.53 11.43
C SER A 55 -1.15 3.57 10.61
N GLU A 56 -1.64 4.76 10.27
CA GLU A 56 -2.80 4.96 9.40
C GLU A 56 -2.49 4.86 7.89
N GLY A 57 -1.22 4.66 7.51
CA GLY A 57 -0.80 4.31 6.14
C GLY A 57 -0.85 5.43 5.10
N ASP A 58 -1.61 6.50 5.33
CA ASP A 58 -1.84 7.55 4.33
C ASP A 58 -0.56 8.35 4.00
N VAL A 59 0.21 8.75 5.01
CA VAL A 59 1.46 9.51 4.82
C VAL A 59 2.51 8.71 4.04
N GLN A 60 2.62 7.41 4.31
CA GLN A 60 3.53 6.53 3.58
C GLN A 60 3.11 6.36 2.11
N LEU A 61 1.80 6.27 1.86
CA LEU A 61 1.25 6.19 0.51
C LEU A 61 1.55 7.46 -0.30
N PHE A 62 1.40 8.64 0.31
CA PHE A 62 1.77 9.91 -0.31
C PHE A 62 3.27 10.02 -0.60
N ALA A 63 4.13 9.60 0.33
CA ALA A 63 5.58 9.60 0.11
C ALA A 63 5.96 8.67 -1.06
N PHE A 64 5.35 7.48 -1.13
CA PHE A 64 5.57 6.53 -2.21
C PHE A 64 5.09 7.08 -3.56
N LEU A 65 3.93 7.74 -3.58
CA LEU A 65 3.41 8.39 -4.78
C LEU A 65 4.38 9.46 -5.30
N ILE A 66 4.85 10.36 -4.43
CA ILE A 66 5.79 11.42 -4.82
C ILE A 66 7.10 10.84 -5.34
N ALA A 67 7.66 9.85 -4.62
CA ALA A 67 8.87 9.16 -5.05
C ALA A 67 8.69 8.47 -6.40
N GLY A 68 7.55 7.82 -6.62
CA GLY A 68 7.20 7.15 -7.88
C GLY A 68 7.04 8.14 -9.04
N VAL A 69 6.40 9.29 -8.81
CA VAL A 69 6.28 10.37 -9.80
C VAL A 69 7.66 10.89 -10.16
N VAL A 70 8.45 11.35 -9.19
CA VAL A 70 9.78 11.92 -9.44
C VAL A 70 10.70 10.89 -10.10
N GLY A 71 10.71 9.66 -9.60
CA GLY A 71 11.51 8.56 -10.14
C GLY A 71 11.08 8.14 -11.54
N GLY A 72 9.76 8.03 -11.80
CA GLY A 72 9.22 7.65 -13.09
C GLY A 72 9.49 8.69 -14.18
N PHE A 73 9.28 9.98 -13.87
CA PHE A 73 9.60 11.07 -14.80
C PHE A 73 11.11 11.19 -15.04
N GLY A 74 11.92 11.09 -13.97
CA GLY A 74 13.37 11.11 -14.09
C GLY A 74 13.89 9.97 -14.96
N ALA A 75 13.54 8.73 -14.62
CA ALA A 75 13.93 7.54 -15.38
C ALA A 75 13.46 7.61 -16.84
N GLY A 76 12.21 8.04 -17.09
CA GLY A 76 11.67 8.21 -18.44
C GLY A 76 12.41 9.26 -19.26
N TYR A 77 12.78 10.39 -18.66
CA TYR A 77 13.56 11.43 -19.33
C TYR A 77 14.96 10.91 -19.70
N TYR A 78 15.68 10.29 -18.76
CA TYR A 78 17.01 9.75 -19.03
C TYR A 78 16.97 8.60 -20.04
N TRP A 79 15.93 7.76 -20.01
CA TRP A 79 15.72 6.72 -21.02
C TRP A 79 15.62 7.32 -22.43
N ARG A 80 14.83 8.38 -22.60
CA ARG A 80 14.69 9.11 -23.87
C ARG A 80 16.02 9.70 -24.33
N VAL A 81 16.77 10.34 -23.43
CA VAL A 81 18.08 10.94 -23.75
C VAL A 81 19.09 9.88 -24.18
N LEU A 82 19.17 8.75 -23.46
CA LEU A 82 20.17 7.71 -23.70
C LEU A 82 19.90 6.92 -24.98
N LEU A 83 18.63 6.69 -25.34
CA LEU A 83 18.25 5.82 -26.46
C LEU A 83 17.83 6.58 -27.72
N GLU A 84 17.13 7.70 -27.59
CA GLU A 84 16.66 8.49 -28.75
C GLU A 84 17.65 9.60 -29.14
N GLY A 85 18.52 10.03 -28.22
CA GLY A 85 19.52 11.08 -28.44
C GLY A 85 20.72 10.66 -29.32
N LYS A 86 20.86 9.38 -29.68
CA LYS A 86 21.95 8.89 -30.55
C LYS A 86 21.68 8.99 -32.06
N LYS A 87 20.93 10.01 -32.51
CA LYS A 87 20.97 10.37 -33.94
C LYS A 87 22.31 11.08 -34.22
N LYS A 88 23.29 10.29 -34.66
CA LYS A 88 24.63 10.70 -35.06
C LYS A 88 24.56 11.88 -36.05
N PRO A 89 25.15 13.06 -35.77
CA PRO A 89 25.39 14.05 -36.80
C PRO A 89 26.67 13.67 -37.53
N GLY A 90 26.55 13.27 -38.80
CA GLY A 90 27.71 13.11 -39.69
C GLY A 90 27.87 11.74 -40.35
N ASP A 91 26.88 11.32 -41.13
CA ASP A 91 27.14 10.43 -42.27
C ASP A 91 26.27 10.92 -43.43
N GLY A 92 26.89 11.69 -44.31
CA GLY A 92 26.24 12.49 -45.33
C GLY A 92 27.14 13.65 -45.75
N ASP A 93 28.28 13.30 -46.33
CA ASP A 93 28.90 13.92 -47.52
C ASP A 93 30.11 13.08 -47.96
#